data_AF-A0A7S1UW26-F1
#
_entry.id   AF-A0A7S1UW26-F1
#
_cell.length_a   1.000
_cell.length_b   1.000
_cell.length_c   1.000
_cell.angle_alpha   90.00
_cell.angle_beta   90.00
_cell.angle_gamma   90.00
#
_symmetry.space_group_name_H-M   'P 1'
#
loop_
_entity.id
_entity.type
_entity.pdbx_description
1 polymer ?
#
loop_
_entity_poly.entity_id
_entity_poly.type
_entity_poly.pdbx_seq_one_letter_code
_entity_poly.pdbx_strand_id
1 'polypeptide(L)'
;TLLVVSHDRHFLNEVVTDVVHFHRNQLKTYRGDITNFEAVREEDRQRQIRQREIQENKRAHLQKYIDLHAQSGENGVKAARQRKSKMKKLDKLGVMAQDGKRWKSSYDGDAEEVEEFVEDETVELTFPDPGGFDGDIIRLEQAKFGYGSADKLLLDGLDLSINAKSRIALLGRNGCGKSTLIKLAVGALQPTNGKVVVDGRAKLEYLAQHQLEQLDPDGTPMTTMIDRYPGDGSNTHIGTLRRYLANFGLSGARWWWT
;
A
#
# COMPACT_ATOMS: atom_id res chain seq x y z
N THR A 1 -16.48 28.33 7.95
CA THR A 1 -16.10 26.92 8.19
C THR A 1 -16.14 26.19 6.88
N LEU A 2 -15.03 25.58 6.49
CA LEU A 2 -14.88 24.81 5.24
C LEU A 2 -14.57 23.36 5.63
N LEU A 3 -15.24 22.39 5.02
CA LEU A 3 -14.92 20.97 5.14
C LEU A 3 -14.48 20.48 3.77
N VAL A 4 -13.25 19.97 3.66
CA VAL A 4 -12.67 19.51 2.41
C VAL A 4 -12.22 18.06 2.55
N VAL A 5 -12.56 17.26 1.54
CA VAL A 5 -12.02 15.90 1.35
C VAL A 5 -11.20 15.91 0.08
N SER A 6 -9.90 15.61 0.20
CA SER A 6 -8.97 15.58 -0.93
C SER A 6 -7.90 14.52 -0.69
N HIS A 7 -7.32 14.01 -1.78
CA HIS A 7 -6.12 13.17 -1.73
C HIS A 7 -4.83 13.98 -2.01
N ASP A 8 -4.96 15.25 -2.41
CA ASP A 8 -3.82 16.13 -2.65
C ASP A 8 -3.28 16.68 -1.32
N ARG A 9 -2.17 16.10 -0.86
CA ARG A 9 -1.53 16.48 0.39
C ARG A 9 -0.98 17.89 0.38
N HIS A 10 -0.46 18.36 -0.75
CA HIS A 10 0.12 19.69 -0.83
C HIS A 10 -0.97 20.75 -0.72
N PHE A 11 -2.05 20.59 -1.48
CA PHE A 11 -3.21 21.46 -1.38
C PHE A 11 -3.82 21.45 0.03
N LEU A 12 -3.99 20.28 0.65
CA LEU A 12 -4.52 20.18 2.00
C LEU A 12 -3.63 20.91 3.01
N ASN A 13 -2.31 20.73 2.93
CA ASN A 13 -1.38 21.35 3.87
C ASN A 13 -1.42 22.89 3.84
N GLU A 14 -1.69 23.48 2.67
CA GLU A 14 -1.80 24.95 2.53
C GLU A 14 -3.12 25.54 3.04
N VAL A 15 -4.19 24.73 3.12
CA VAL A 15 -5.56 25.23 3.33
C VAL A 15 -6.14 24.84 4.70
N VAL A 16 -5.77 23.68 5.24
CA VAL A 16 -6.41 23.14 6.44
C VAL A 16 -5.79 23.67 7.73
N THR A 17 -6.63 23.92 8.73
CA THR A 17 -6.22 24.28 10.10
C THR A 17 -6.42 23.15 11.10
N ASP A 18 -7.22 22.15 10.72
CA ASP A 18 -7.62 21.03 11.54
C ASP A 18 -7.82 19.81 10.62
N VAL A 19 -7.39 18.63 11.10
CA VAL A 19 -7.47 17.37 10.36
C VAL A 19 -8.45 16.43 11.06
N VAL A 20 -9.46 15.95 10.34
CA VAL A 20 -10.34 14.89 10.80
C VAL A 20 -9.91 13.59 10.14
N HIS A 21 -9.27 12.71 10.93
CA HIS A 21 -8.79 11.41 10.46
C HIS A 21 -9.86 10.34 10.69
N PHE A 22 -10.38 9.77 9.60
CA PHE A 22 -11.27 8.62 9.64
C PHE A 22 -10.47 7.32 9.47
N HIS A 23 -10.43 6.51 10.52
CA HIS A 23 -9.74 5.23 10.50
C HIS A 23 -10.45 4.22 11.40
N ARG A 24 -10.68 2.99 10.89
CA ARG A 24 -11.38 1.90 11.61
C ARG A 24 -12.73 2.31 12.22
N ASN A 25 -13.56 2.96 11.41
CA ASN A 25 -14.87 3.48 11.83
C ASN A 25 -14.80 4.47 13.01
N GLN A 26 -13.64 5.06 13.27
CA GLN A 26 -13.45 6.10 14.28
C GLN A 26 -12.98 7.39 13.63
N LEU A 27 -13.46 8.51 14.15
CA LEU A 27 -13.01 9.85 13.79
C LEU A 27 -12.14 10.40 14.91
N LYS A 28 -10.89 10.75 14.59
CA LYS A 28 -9.99 11.45 15.50
C LYS A 28 -9.65 12.81 14.91
N THR A 29 -9.74 13.85 15.72
CA THR A 29 -9.47 15.23 15.31
C THR A 29 -8.09 15.66 15.79
N TYR A 30 -7.33 16.29 14.89
CA TYR A 30 -5.99 16.81 15.15
C TYR A 30 -5.99 18.29 14.80
N ARG A 31 -5.37 19.10 15.65
CA ARG A 31 -5.23 20.54 15.42
C ARG A 31 -3.91 20.80 14.70
N GLY A 32 -3.94 21.65 13.67
CA GLY A 32 -2.79 21.93 12.81
C GLY A 32 -3.00 21.43 11.38
N ASP A 33 -1.95 21.57 10.58
CA ASP A 33 -1.93 21.16 9.19
C ASP A 33 -1.68 19.65 9.03
N ILE A 34 -1.54 19.20 7.77
CA ILE A 34 -1.24 17.80 7.45
C ILE A 34 0.12 17.38 8.00
N THR A 35 1.11 18.28 7.99
CA THR A 35 2.46 18.01 8.51
C THR A 35 2.45 17.75 10.01
N ASN A 36 1.73 18.57 10.79
CA ASN A 36 1.52 18.34 12.22
C ASN A 36 0.82 17.01 12.49
N PHE A 37 -0.24 16.71 11.73
CA PHE A 37 -0.97 15.46 11.83
C PHE A 37 -0.07 14.23 11.59
N GLU A 38 0.73 14.25 10.52
CA GLU A 38 1.66 13.16 10.20
C GLU A 38 2.72 12.96 11.29
N ALA A 39 3.27 14.06 11.83
CA ALA A 39 4.25 14.00 12.92
C ALA A 39 3.66 13.38 14.21
N VAL A 40 2.46 13.82 14.63
CA VAL A 40 1.78 13.25 15.80
C VAL A 40 1.46 11.78 15.60
N ARG A 41 1.00 11.40 14.40
CA ARG A 41 0.75 9.98 14.06
C ARG A 41 2.00 9.13 14.14
N GLU A 42 3.13 9.64 13.67
CA GLU A 42 4.41 8.95 13.75
C GLU A 42 4.89 8.77 15.19
N GLU A 43 4.79 9.82 16.01
CA GLU A 43 5.14 9.74 17.43
C GLU A 43 4.28 8.73 18.19
N ASP A 44 2.96 8.75 17.97
CA ASP A 44 2.02 7.78 18.53
C ASP A 44 2.38 6.35 18.08
N ARG A 45 2.70 6.16 16.80
CA ARG A 45 3.13 4.87 16.24
C ARG A 45 4.40 4.37 16.93
N GLN A 46 5.43 5.21 17.03
CA GLN A 46 6.69 4.86 17.69
C GLN A 46 6.52 4.59 19.19
N ARG A 47 5.61 5.30 19.85
CA ARG A 47 5.26 5.06 21.26
C ARG A 47 4.59 3.68 21.42
N GLN A 48 3.65 3.35 20.55
CA GLN A 48 2.93 2.07 20.58
C GLN A 48 3.85 0.88 20.26
N ILE A 49 4.74 1.02 19.26
CA ILE A 49 5.76 0.01 18.94
C ILE A 49 6.63 -0.28 20.17
N ARG A 50 7.19 0.76 20.80
CA ARG A 50 8.03 0.58 22.01
C ARG A 50 7.27 -0.07 23.17
N GLN A 51 6.00 0.30 23.39
CA GLN A 51 5.17 -0.33 24.41
C GLN A 51 4.97 -1.82 24.12
N ARG A 52 4.74 -2.18 22.86
CA ARG A 52 4.62 -3.57 22.41
C ARG A 52 5.91 -4.35 22.62
N GLU A 53 7.06 -3.82 22.23
CA GLU A 53 8.37 -4.47 22.43
C GLU A 53 8.64 -4.74 23.92
N ILE A 54 8.34 -3.77 24.79
CA ILE A 54 8.47 -3.94 26.25
C ILE A 54 7.58 -5.09 26.73
N GLN A 55 6.36 -5.21 26.22
CA GLN A 55 5.44 -6.27 26.60
C GLN A 55 5.84 -7.63 26.04
N GLU A 56 6.23 -7.72 24.78
CA GLU A 56 6.71 -8.95 24.17
C GLU A 56 7.94 -9.48 24.93
N ASN A 57 8.86 -8.58 25.33
CA ASN A 57 9.99 -8.93 26.18
C ASN A 57 9.56 -9.41 27.58
N LYS A 58 8.59 -8.73 28.23
CA LYS A 58 8.01 -9.18 29.51
C LYS A 58 7.37 -10.58 29.37
N ARG A 59 6.59 -10.81 28.30
CA ARG A 59 5.95 -12.11 28.01
C ARG A 59 7.00 -13.19 27.76
N ALA A 60 7.99 -12.93 26.92
CA ALA A 60 9.07 -13.86 26.60
C ALA A 60 9.87 -14.23 27.86
N HIS A 61 10.16 -13.27 28.74
CA HIS A 61 10.84 -13.54 30.00
C HIS A 61 10.00 -14.42 30.96
N LEU A 62 8.71 -14.12 31.10
CA LEU A 62 7.79 -14.94 31.90
C LEU A 62 7.66 -16.35 31.33
N GLN A 63 7.55 -16.48 30.01
CA GLN A 63 7.45 -17.76 29.31
C GLN A 63 8.72 -18.60 29.51
N LYS A 64 9.92 -18.02 29.30
CA LYS A 64 11.20 -18.70 29.57
C LYS A 64 11.30 -19.22 31.01
N TYR A 65 10.83 -18.44 31.98
CA TYR A 65 10.81 -18.88 33.39
C TYR A 65 9.84 -20.05 33.61
N ILE A 66 8.66 -20.02 32.98
CA ILE A 66 7.68 -21.11 33.06
C ILE A 66 8.28 -22.39 32.46
N ASP A 67 8.89 -22.29 31.27
CA ASP A 67 9.44 -23.42 30.53
C ASP A 67 10.64 -24.05 31.25
N LEU A 68 11.58 -23.23 31.73
CA LEU A 68 12.74 -23.70 32.49
C LEU A 68 12.30 -24.52 33.70
N HIS A 69 11.36 -23.98 34.48
CA HIS A 69 10.87 -24.67 35.69
C HIS A 69 9.81 -25.75 35.40
N ALA A 70 9.32 -25.87 34.16
CA ALA A 70 8.53 -27.00 33.69
C ALA A 70 9.41 -28.19 33.29
N GLN A 71 10.57 -27.93 32.69
CA GLN A 71 11.54 -28.94 32.28
C GLN A 71 12.38 -29.47 33.44
N SER A 72 12.74 -28.62 34.41
CA SER A 72 13.49 -29.03 35.62
C SER A 72 12.60 -29.77 36.64
N GLY A 73 12.06 -30.94 36.28
CA GLY A 73 11.18 -31.76 37.12
C GLY A 73 11.49 -31.69 38.62
N GLU A 74 10.44 -31.41 39.41
CA GLU A 74 10.49 -31.34 40.88
C GLU A 74 11.39 -30.28 41.54
N ASN A 75 11.28 -29.02 41.11
CA ASN A 75 11.55 -27.93 42.07
C ASN A 75 10.32 -27.81 42.98
N GLY A 76 10.49 -28.10 44.28
CA GLY A 76 9.43 -28.32 45.27
C GLY A 76 8.28 -27.29 45.34
N VAL A 77 7.29 -27.55 46.20
CA VAL A 77 5.97 -26.85 46.28
C VAL A 77 6.01 -25.31 46.06
N LYS A 78 7.07 -24.62 46.53
CA LYS A 78 7.30 -23.18 46.30
C LYS A 78 7.50 -22.81 44.82
N ALA A 79 8.29 -23.56 44.06
CA ALA A 79 8.53 -23.28 42.64
C ALA A 79 7.32 -23.62 41.76
N ALA A 80 6.57 -24.68 42.10
CA ALA A 80 5.28 -24.97 41.46
C ALA A 80 4.25 -23.84 41.68
N ARG A 81 4.17 -23.30 42.89
CA ARG A 81 3.31 -22.15 43.21
C ARG A 81 3.73 -20.87 42.47
N GLN A 82 5.04 -20.62 42.34
CA GLN A 82 5.57 -19.48 41.59
C GLN A 82 5.29 -19.59 40.08
N ARG A 83 5.44 -20.78 39.48
CA ARG A 83 5.04 -21.02 38.08
C ARG A 83 3.55 -20.75 37.86
N LYS A 84 2.67 -21.31 38.69
CA LYS A 84 1.22 -21.10 38.58
C LYS A 84 0.84 -19.62 38.69
N SER A 85 1.52 -18.86 39.55
CA SER A 85 1.34 -17.42 39.68
C SER A 85 1.78 -16.66 38.42
N LYS A 86 2.97 -16.96 37.89
CA LYS A 86 3.49 -16.33 36.66
C LYS A 86 2.71 -16.72 35.41
N MET A 87 2.20 -17.95 35.34
CA MET A 87 1.29 -18.40 34.27
C MET A 87 -0.01 -17.59 34.28
N LYS A 88 -0.60 -17.35 35.46
CA LYS A 88 -1.76 -16.44 35.61
C LYS A 88 -1.42 -14.99 35.26
N LYS A 89 -0.21 -14.52 35.55
CA LYS A 89 0.24 -13.16 35.14
C LYS A 89 0.43 -13.07 33.63
N LEU A 90 0.96 -14.12 32.99
CA LEU A 90 1.13 -14.19 31.53
C LEU A 90 -0.21 -14.25 30.80
N ASP A 91 -1.16 -15.03 31.32
CA ASP A 91 -2.54 -15.15 30.80
C ASP A 91 -3.31 -13.81 30.88
N LYS A 92 -2.98 -13.00 31.90
CA LYS A 92 -3.51 -11.63 32.04
C LYS A 92 -2.72 -10.58 31.24
N LEU A 93 -1.52 -10.89 30.77
CA LEU A 93 -0.70 -9.97 29.99
C LEU A 93 -1.14 -10.02 28.52
N GLY A 94 -1.90 -9.01 28.09
CA GLY A 94 -2.29 -8.83 26.69
C GLY A 94 -3.61 -9.51 26.28
N VAL A 95 -4.55 -9.74 27.22
CA VAL A 95 -5.90 -10.23 26.89
C VAL A 95 -6.92 -9.20 27.35
N MET A 96 -7.68 -8.66 26.39
CA MET A 96 -8.92 -7.92 26.69
C MET A 96 -9.93 -8.90 27.29
N ALA A 97 -10.60 -8.52 28.38
CA ALA A 97 -11.68 -9.34 28.94
C ALA A 97 -12.72 -9.65 27.85
N GLN A 98 -13.10 -10.92 27.70
CA GLN A 98 -13.99 -11.46 26.68
C GLN A 98 -15.34 -10.75 26.53
N ASP A 99 -15.77 -9.96 27.52
CA ASP A 99 -17.12 -9.37 27.60
C ASP A 99 -17.16 -7.83 27.62
N GLY A 100 -16.10 -7.14 27.17
CA GLY A 100 -16.05 -5.66 27.16
C GLY A 100 -16.12 -5.02 28.56
N LYS A 101 -16.10 -5.83 29.62
CA LYS A 101 -16.06 -5.40 31.03
C LYS A 101 -14.64 -5.48 31.55
N ARG A 102 -14.12 -4.31 31.92
CA ARG A 102 -12.81 -4.08 32.56
C ARG A 102 -12.55 -5.06 33.71
N TRP A 103 -11.40 -5.74 33.72
CA TRP A 103 -10.88 -6.34 34.95
C TRP A 103 -10.52 -5.21 35.92
N LYS A 104 -11.25 -5.11 37.04
CA LYS A 104 -10.84 -4.22 38.15
C LYS A 104 -9.51 -4.71 38.70
N SER A 105 -8.60 -3.75 38.85
CA SER A 105 -7.30 -3.86 39.53
C SER A 105 -7.36 -4.86 40.69
N SER A 106 -6.61 -5.94 40.59
CA SER A 106 -6.33 -6.78 41.75
C SER A 106 -5.03 -6.30 42.37
N TYR A 107 -5.08 -5.97 43.67
CA TYR A 107 -3.99 -5.82 44.63
C TYR A 107 -2.60 -6.24 44.08
N ASP A 108 -1.69 -5.27 43.97
CA ASP A 108 -0.26 -5.41 43.62
C ASP A 108 0.15 -5.55 42.15
N GLY A 109 -0.32 -4.62 41.32
CA GLY A 109 0.43 -4.21 40.13
C GLY A 109 -0.44 -3.59 39.05
N ASP A 110 -0.01 -2.43 38.56
CA ASP A 110 -0.66 -1.72 37.45
C ASP A 110 -0.78 -2.68 36.26
N ALA A 111 -2.02 -3.05 35.92
CA ALA A 111 -2.30 -3.60 34.61
C ALA A 111 -2.07 -2.47 33.62
N GLU A 112 -0.88 -2.42 33.02
CA GLU A 112 -0.60 -1.50 31.91
C GLU A 112 -1.64 -1.80 30.82
N GLU A 113 -2.59 -0.88 30.64
CA GLU A 113 -3.57 -0.92 29.55
C GLU A 113 -2.80 -0.93 28.24
N VAL A 114 -3.06 -1.93 27.42
CA VAL A 114 -2.43 -2.06 26.12
C VAL A 114 -3.51 -1.90 25.08
N GLU A 115 -3.54 -0.76 24.42
CA GLU A 115 -4.25 -0.70 23.14
C GLU A 115 -3.56 -1.66 22.17
N GLU A 116 -4.32 -2.59 21.62
CA GLU A 116 -3.84 -3.49 20.57
C GLU A 116 -3.46 -2.64 19.36
N PHE A 117 -2.16 -2.46 19.17
CA PHE A 117 -1.62 -1.79 18.00
C PHE A 117 -1.72 -2.73 16.81
N VAL A 118 -2.68 -2.44 15.94
CA VAL A 118 -2.67 -2.96 14.57
C VAL A 118 -2.03 -1.87 13.72
N GLU A 119 -0.88 -2.19 13.15
CA GLU A 119 -0.12 -1.32 12.27
C GLU A 119 -0.94 -0.98 11.02
N ASP A 120 -0.85 0.26 10.56
CA ASP A 120 -1.44 0.65 9.29
C ASP A 120 -0.64 -0.05 8.19
N GLU A 121 -1.26 -0.99 7.48
CA GLU A 121 -0.58 -1.77 6.44
C GLU A 121 -0.08 -0.85 5.32
N THR A 122 1.24 -0.73 5.20
CA THR A 122 1.87 -0.04 4.08
C THR A 122 1.70 -0.85 2.80
N VAL A 123 1.12 -0.23 1.78
CA VAL A 123 1.05 -0.84 0.45
C VAL A 123 2.31 -0.47 -0.31
N GLU A 124 3.26 -1.40 -0.36
CA GLU A 124 4.43 -1.27 -1.23
C GLU A 124 4.12 -1.86 -2.61
N LEU A 125 3.92 -0.98 -3.60
CA LEU A 125 3.70 -1.40 -4.98
C LEU A 125 5.03 -1.85 -5.59
N THR A 126 5.21 -3.16 -5.68
CA THR A 126 6.42 -3.75 -6.27
C THR A 126 6.16 -4.15 -7.72
N PHE A 127 6.86 -3.49 -8.64
CA PHE A 127 6.86 -3.87 -10.06
C PHE A 127 7.98 -4.89 -10.32
N PRO A 128 7.74 -5.90 -11.19
CA PRO A 128 8.79 -6.83 -11.60
C PRO A 128 9.89 -6.09 -12.37
N ASP A 129 11.14 -6.54 -12.21
CA ASP A 129 12.25 -6.04 -13.02
C ASP A 129 12.01 -6.38 -14.50
N PRO A 130 11.92 -5.37 -15.40
CA PRO A 130 11.72 -5.61 -16.83
C PRO A 130 12.94 -6.25 -17.51
N GLY A 131 14.06 -6.38 -16.81
CA GLY A 131 15.33 -6.83 -17.36
C GLY A 131 16.16 -5.67 -17.94
N GLY A 132 17.37 -5.99 -18.38
CA GLY A 132 18.26 -5.03 -19.02
C GLY A 132 17.79 -4.69 -20.43
N PHE A 133 17.74 -3.39 -20.75
CA PHE A 133 17.45 -2.91 -22.08
C PHE A 133 18.47 -1.83 -22.46
N ASP A 134 19.30 -2.14 -23.45
CA ASP A 134 20.30 -1.22 -23.97
C ASP A 134 19.72 -0.47 -25.18
N GLY A 135 19.66 0.85 -25.09
CA GLY A 135 19.19 1.75 -26.16
C GLY A 135 17.85 2.44 -25.87
N ASP A 136 17.30 3.06 -26.91
CA ASP A 136 16.00 3.72 -26.85
C ASP A 136 14.87 2.70 -27.07
N ILE A 137 13.90 2.69 -26.16
CA ILE A 137 12.66 1.89 -26.26
C ILE A 137 11.71 2.55 -27.25
N ILE A 138 11.53 3.87 -27.14
CA ILE A 138 10.66 4.67 -28.01
C ILE A 138 11.46 5.85 -28.53
N ARG A 139 11.37 6.11 -29.84
CA ARG A 139 11.91 7.30 -30.48
C ARG A 139 10.86 7.95 -31.37
N LEU A 140 10.57 9.21 -31.14
CA LEU A 140 9.81 10.07 -32.04
C LEU A 140 10.83 10.86 -32.87
N GLU A 141 10.68 10.82 -34.19
CA GLU A 141 11.55 11.56 -35.12
C GLU A 141 10.68 12.49 -35.97
N GLN A 142 10.82 13.79 -35.75
CA GLN A 142 10.07 14.87 -36.43
C GLN A 142 8.55 14.61 -36.44
N ALA A 143 8.04 14.01 -35.37
CA ALA A 143 6.66 13.56 -35.32
C ALA A 143 5.69 14.76 -35.25
N LYS A 144 4.71 14.77 -36.16
CA LYS A 144 3.62 15.75 -36.21
C LYS A 144 2.29 15.05 -36.04
N PHE A 145 1.33 15.71 -35.42
CA PHE A 145 -0.02 15.18 -35.30
C PHE A 145 -1.07 16.29 -35.07
N GLY A 146 -2.21 16.16 -35.75
CA GLY A 146 -3.41 16.98 -35.55
C GLY A 146 -4.67 16.13 -35.70
N TYR A 147 -5.71 16.43 -34.93
CA TYR A 147 -7.00 15.74 -35.08
C TYR A 147 -7.79 16.34 -36.24
N GLY A 148 -8.31 15.48 -37.14
CA GLY A 148 -9.19 15.87 -38.24
C GLY A 148 -8.44 16.30 -39.50
N SER A 149 -7.78 17.46 -39.48
CA SER A 149 -7.04 17.99 -40.65
C SER A 149 -5.55 18.16 -40.38
N ALA A 150 -4.75 17.99 -41.43
CA ALA A 150 -3.29 18.17 -41.38
C ALA A 150 -2.88 19.63 -41.09
N ASP A 151 -3.78 20.60 -41.33
CA ASP A 151 -3.50 22.03 -41.19
C ASP A 151 -3.59 22.54 -39.75
N LYS A 152 -4.19 21.75 -38.83
CA LYS A 152 -4.31 22.10 -37.41
C LYS A 152 -3.52 21.12 -36.55
N LEU A 153 -2.20 21.28 -36.58
CA LEU A 153 -1.28 20.48 -35.78
C LEU A 153 -1.43 20.81 -34.29
N LEU A 154 -1.65 19.76 -33.51
CA LEU A 154 -1.59 19.80 -32.05
C LEU A 154 -0.15 19.59 -31.56
N LEU A 155 0.61 18.77 -32.29
CA LEU A 155 2.01 18.47 -32.05
C LEU A 155 2.75 18.70 -33.37
N ASP A 156 3.86 19.43 -33.34
CA ASP A 156 4.60 19.86 -34.53
C ASP A 156 6.11 19.68 -34.35
N GLY A 157 6.67 18.68 -35.04
CA GLY A 157 8.12 18.47 -35.14
C GLY A 157 8.75 17.95 -33.85
N LEU A 158 8.13 16.95 -33.22
CA LEU A 158 8.62 16.39 -31.97
C LEU A 158 9.74 15.37 -32.19
N ASP A 159 10.88 15.62 -31.56
CA ASP A 159 11.96 14.65 -31.35
C ASP A 159 12.03 14.27 -29.87
N LEU A 160 11.87 12.97 -29.57
CA LEU A 160 11.90 12.45 -28.21
C LEU A 160 12.44 11.03 -28.20
N SER A 161 13.46 10.78 -27.39
CA SER A 161 13.99 9.44 -27.10
C SER A 161 13.66 9.03 -25.66
N ILE A 162 13.14 7.83 -25.48
CA ILE A 162 12.81 7.24 -24.17
C ILE A 162 13.57 5.93 -24.04
N ASN A 163 14.33 5.76 -22.96
CA ASN A 163 15.06 4.53 -22.64
C ASN A 163 14.58 3.91 -21.32
N ALA A 164 15.08 2.72 -20.97
CA ALA A 164 14.65 1.99 -19.76
C ALA A 164 14.93 2.70 -18.43
N LYS A 165 15.84 3.69 -18.42
CA LYS A 165 16.18 4.48 -17.21
C LYS A 165 15.39 5.78 -17.13
N SER A 166 14.59 6.10 -18.14
CA SER A 166 13.87 7.36 -18.25
C SER A 166 12.73 7.44 -17.24
N ARG A 167 12.64 8.56 -16.52
CA ARG A 167 11.47 8.96 -15.72
C ARG A 167 10.96 10.29 -16.24
N ILE A 168 9.82 10.27 -16.94
CA ILE A 168 9.31 11.42 -17.70
C ILE A 168 7.97 11.86 -17.13
N ALA A 169 7.86 13.15 -16.81
CA ALA A 169 6.61 13.79 -16.43
C ALA A 169 6.19 14.79 -17.53
N LEU A 170 4.95 14.69 -18.01
CA LEU A 170 4.40 15.63 -18.99
C LEU A 170 3.59 16.71 -18.28
N LEU A 171 4.07 17.94 -18.37
CA LEU A 171 3.43 19.12 -17.75
C LEU A 171 2.83 20.02 -18.84
N GLY A 172 1.74 20.69 -18.50
CA GLY A 172 1.08 21.64 -19.40
C GLY A 172 -0.41 21.79 -19.12
N ARG A 173 -1.03 22.81 -19.72
CA ARG A 173 -2.46 23.11 -19.53
C ARG A 173 -3.34 21.97 -20.07
N ASN A 174 -4.58 21.89 -19.60
CA ASN A 174 -5.55 20.97 -20.19
C ASN A 174 -5.77 21.30 -21.67
N GLY A 175 -5.83 20.27 -22.51
CA GLY A 175 -5.95 20.43 -23.96
C GLY A 175 -4.66 20.69 -24.73
N CYS A 176 -3.48 20.82 -24.09
CA CYS A 176 -2.21 21.05 -24.80
C CYS A 176 -1.62 19.80 -25.50
N GLY A 177 -2.34 18.68 -25.52
CA GLY A 177 -1.92 17.47 -26.24
C GLY A 177 -1.10 16.45 -25.45
N LYS A 178 -0.99 16.54 -24.12
CA LYS A 178 -0.25 15.54 -23.29
C LYS A 178 -0.70 14.10 -23.54
N SER A 179 -2.01 13.86 -23.43
CA SER A 179 -2.58 12.52 -23.67
C SER A 179 -2.38 12.07 -25.12
N THR A 180 -2.35 13.02 -26.06
CA THR A 180 -2.08 12.74 -27.48
C THR A 180 -0.63 12.34 -27.70
N LEU A 181 0.33 13.01 -27.04
CA LEU A 181 1.74 12.63 -27.07
C LEU A 181 1.95 11.22 -26.52
N ILE A 182 1.33 10.88 -25.39
CA ILE A 182 1.41 9.52 -24.83
C ILE A 182 0.85 8.50 -25.83
N LYS A 183 -0.33 8.78 -26.40
CA LYS A 183 -0.96 7.88 -27.39
C LYS A 183 -0.12 7.68 -28.66
N LEU A 184 0.58 8.71 -29.13
CA LEU A 184 1.54 8.58 -30.23
C LEU A 184 2.73 7.71 -29.82
N ALA A 185 3.32 7.97 -28.65
CA ALA A 185 4.50 7.24 -28.17
C ALA A 185 4.22 5.73 -28.00
N VAL A 186 3.02 5.37 -27.55
CA VAL A 186 2.60 3.95 -27.39
C VAL A 186 2.02 3.34 -28.67
N GLY A 187 2.00 4.08 -29.79
CA GLY A 187 1.52 3.61 -31.09
C GLY A 187 -0.01 3.51 -31.23
N ALA A 188 -0.78 4.01 -30.25
CA ALA A 188 -2.25 4.07 -30.33
C ALA A 188 -2.75 5.13 -31.32
N LEU A 189 -1.90 6.09 -31.68
CA LEU A 189 -2.10 7.04 -32.76
C LEU A 189 -0.92 6.97 -33.73
N GLN A 190 -1.19 7.18 -35.01
CA GLN A 190 -0.15 7.32 -36.03
C GLN A 190 0.14 8.81 -36.25
N PRO A 191 1.42 9.21 -36.32
CA PRO A 191 1.76 10.58 -36.63
C PRO A 191 1.29 10.93 -38.05
N THR A 192 0.89 12.18 -38.28
CA THR A 192 0.54 12.67 -39.63
C THR A 192 1.78 12.91 -40.49
N ASN A 193 2.93 13.19 -39.86
CA ASN A 193 4.24 13.28 -40.50
C ASN A 193 5.34 12.89 -39.49
N GLY A 194 6.54 12.56 -39.98
CA GLY A 194 7.60 11.97 -39.17
C GLY A 194 7.31 10.50 -38.86
N LYS A 195 7.98 9.95 -37.83
CA LYS A 195 7.77 8.54 -37.44
C LYS A 195 7.93 8.33 -35.95
N VAL A 196 7.28 7.29 -35.45
CA VAL A 196 7.49 6.73 -34.10
C VAL A 196 8.12 5.36 -34.27
N VAL A 197 9.29 5.16 -33.68
CA VAL A 197 10.04 3.91 -33.69
C VAL A 197 9.97 3.31 -32.29
N VAL A 198 9.49 2.09 -32.21
CA VAL A 198 9.48 1.30 -30.97
C VAL A 198 10.38 0.09 -31.17
N ASP A 199 11.27 -0.20 -30.23
CA ASP A 199 12.09 -1.41 -30.29
C ASP A 199 11.21 -2.65 -30.20
N GLY A 200 11.40 -3.61 -31.11
CA GLY A 200 10.54 -4.80 -31.20
C GLY A 200 10.61 -5.75 -29.99
N ARG A 201 11.60 -5.61 -29.11
CA ARG A 201 11.70 -6.36 -27.85
C ARG A 201 10.95 -5.68 -26.70
N ALA A 202 10.57 -4.41 -26.85
CA ALA A 202 9.87 -3.67 -25.81
C ALA A 202 8.41 -4.13 -25.71
N LYS A 203 7.97 -4.42 -24.48
CA LYS A 203 6.55 -4.59 -24.14
C LYS A 203 6.06 -3.29 -23.54
N LEU A 204 5.20 -2.59 -24.26
CA LEU A 204 4.62 -1.32 -23.82
C LEU A 204 3.24 -1.58 -23.20
N GLU A 205 3.07 -1.12 -21.97
CA GLU A 205 1.78 -1.12 -21.28
C GLU A 205 1.34 0.33 -21.04
N TYR A 206 0.10 0.64 -21.41
CA TYR A 206 -0.48 1.97 -21.27
C TYR A 206 -1.72 1.90 -20.37
N LEU A 207 -1.62 2.53 -19.20
CA LEU A 207 -2.74 2.72 -18.28
C LEU A 207 -3.45 4.04 -18.59
N ALA A 208 -4.65 3.95 -19.17
CA ALA A 208 -5.48 5.10 -19.46
C ALA A 208 -6.48 5.37 -18.33
N GLN A 209 -6.84 6.64 -18.12
CA GLN A 209 -7.80 7.04 -17.08
C GLN A 209 -9.17 6.33 -17.21
N HIS A 210 -9.62 6.03 -18.43
CA HIS A 210 -10.92 5.37 -18.69
C HIS A 210 -10.83 3.83 -18.75
N GLN A 211 -9.64 3.22 -18.68
CA GLN A 211 -9.54 1.74 -18.70
C GLN A 211 -10.13 1.09 -17.44
N LEU A 212 -10.29 1.85 -16.35
CA LEU A 212 -10.93 1.36 -15.13
C LEU A 212 -12.40 0.95 -15.36
N GLU A 213 -13.08 1.53 -16.35
CA GLU A 213 -14.47 1.22 -16.71
C GLU A 213 -14.61 -0.13 -17.45
N GLN A 214 -13.50 -0.76 -17.86
CA GLN A 214 -13.49 -2.06 -18.54
C GLN A 214 -13.40 -3.24 -17.57
N LEU A 215 -13.33 -2.98 -16.26
CA LEU A 215 -13.32 -4.02 -15.24
C LEU A 215 -14.76 -4.46 -14.96
N ASP A 216 -14.96 -5.76 -14.78
CA ASP A 216 -16.23 -6.33 -14.34
C ASP A 216 -16.49 -5.91 -12.87
N PRO A 217 -17.53 -5.10 -12.58
CA PRO A 217 -17.81 -4.63 -11.23
C PRO A 217 -18.28 -5.75 -10.29
N ASP A 218 -18.83 -6.83 -10.84
CA ASP A 218 -19.32 -7.98 -10.07
C ASP A 218 -18.24 -9.07 -9.94
N GLY A 219 -17.12 -8.92 -10.66
CA GLY A 219 -15.97 -9.80 -10.65
C GLY A 219 -15.03 -9.55 -9.47
N THR A 220 -14.13 -10.50 -9.24
CA THR A 220 -13.02 -10.32 -8.28
C THR A 220 -11.73 -9.95 -9.01
N PRO A 221 -10.76 -9.27 -8.37
CA PRO A 221 -9.46 -9.04 -8.99
C PRO A 221 -8.78 -10.34 -9.46
N MET A 222 -9.04 -11.46 -8.77
CA MET A 222 -8.55 -12.77 -9.16
C MET A 222 -9.18 -13.29 -10.45
N THR A 223 -10.50 -13.13 -10.64
CA THR A 223 -11.17 -13.57 -11.88
C THR A 223 -10.67 -12.76 -13.06
N THR A 224 -10.55 -11.43 -12.92
CA THR A 224 -9.96 -10.58 -13.97
C THR A 224 -8.55 -11.01 -14.35
N MET A 225 -7.71 -11.36 -13.36
CA MET A 225 -6.35 -11.85 -13.62
C MET A 225 -6.33 -13.19 -14.34
N ILE A 226 -7.21 -14.13 -13.97
CA ILE A 226 -7.31 -15.44 -14.63
C ILE A 226 -7.81 -15.29 -16.06
N ASP A 227 -8.83 -14.46 -16.29
CA ASP A 227 -9.41 -14.26 -17.62
C ASP A 227 -8.41 -13.60 -18.57
N ARG A 228 -7.63 -12.62 -18.07
CA ARG A 228 -6.63 -11.91 -18.88
C ARG A 228 -5.33 -12.68 -19.05
N TYR A 229 -4.95 -13.49 -18.06
CA TYR A 229 -3.72 -14.29 -18.06
C TYR A 229 -4.03 -15.73 -17.64
N PRO A 230 -4.68 -16.54 -18.50
CA PRO A 230 -5.14 -17.88 -18.13
C PRO A 230 -4.00 -18.87 -17.84
N GLY A 231 -2.83 -18.64 -18.45
CA GLY A 231 -1.65 -19.49 -18.26
C GLY A 231 -1.94 -20.96 -18.60
N ASP A 232 -1.47 -21.87 -17.74
CA ASP A 232 -1.71 -23.31 -17.84
C ASP A 232 -2.88 -23.81 -16.95
N GLY A 233 -3.57 -22.89 -16.26
CA GLY A 233 -4.64 -23.23 -15.31
C GLY A 233 -4.17 -23.99 -14.06
N SER A 234 -2.86 -24.16 -13.86
CA SER A 234 -2.32 -24.90 -12.72
C SER A 234 -2.47 -24.14 -11.40
N ASN A 235 -2.48 -24.86 -10.28
CA ASN A 235 -2.41 -24.25 -8.95
C ASN A 235 -1.17 -23.37 -8.76
N THR A 236 -0.07 -23.70 -9.44
CA THR A 236 1.18 -22.91 -9.41
C THR A 236 0.98 -21.55 -10.09
N HIS A 237 0.33 -21.54 -11.26
CA HIS A 237 0.00 -20.29 -11.97
C HIS A 237 -0.97 -19.43 -11.19
N ILE A 238 -2.05 -20.03 -10.65
CA ILE A 238 -3.01 -19.32 -9.79
C ILE A 238 -2.32 -18.74 -8.55
N GLY A 239 -1.41 -19.50 -7.92
CA GLY A 239 -0.59 -19.02 -6.81
C GLY A 239 0.31 -17.84 -7.18
N THR A 240 0.79 -17.80 -8.42
CA THR A 240 1.60 -16.70 -8.96
C THR A 240 0.76 -15.44 -9.17
N LEU A 241 -0.44 -15.56 -9.75
CA LEU A 241 -1.38 -14.45 -9.89
C LEU A 241 -1.78 -13.86 -8.54
N ARG A 242 -2.05 -14.71 -7.54
CA ARG A 242 -2.31 -14.27 -6.16
C ARG A 242 -1.16 -13.47 -5.56
N ARG A 243 0.07 -13.94 -5.75
CA ARG A 243 1.27 -13.25 -5.26
C ARG A 243 1.43 -11.89 -5.96
N TYR A 244 1.15 -11.83 -7.25
CA TYR A 244 1.17 -10.57 -7.99
C TYR A 244 0.16 -9.59 -7.41
N LEU A 245 -1.10 -9.98 -7.22
CA LEU A 245 -2.12 -9.12 -6.58
C LEU A 245 -1.72 -8.68 -5.16
N ALA A 246 -1.12 -9.57 -4.38
CA ALA A 246 -0.62 -9.23 -3.04
C ALA A 246 0.46 -8.13 -3.08
N ASN A 247 1.36 -8.14 -4.08
CA ASN A 247 2.36 -7.08 -4.28
C ASN A 247 1.76 -5.71 -4.65
N PHE A 248 0.48 -5.66 -5.00
CA PHE A 248 -0.28 -4.42 -5.24
C PHE A 248 -1.24 -4.10 -4.09
N GLY A 249 -1.08 -4.75 -2.93
CA GLY A 249 -1.93 -4.53 -1.75
C GLY A 249 -3.31 -5.19 -1.83
N LEU A 250 -3.51 -6.13 -2.75
CA LEU A 250 -4.74 -6.90 -2.92
C LEU A 250 -4.58 -8.32 -2.35
N SER A 251 -4.15 -8.41 -1.09
CA SER A 251 -4.02 -9.69 -0.39
C SER A 251 -5.40 -10.24 -0.01
N GLY A 252 -5.53 -11.57 0.07
CA GLY A 252 -6.80 -12.26 0.35
C GLY A 252 -7.45 -11.93 1.71
N ALA A 253 -6.74 -11.24 2.60
CA ALA A 253 -7.29 -10.78 3.89
C ALA A 253 -8.09 -9.47 3.77
N ARG A 254 -7.94 -8.70 2.68
CA ARG A 254 -8.54 -7.36 2.52
C ARG A 254 -9.95 -7.32 1.94
N TRP A 255 -10.45 -8.43 1.40
CA TRP A 255 -11.70 -8.46 0.67
C TRP A 255 -12.73 -9.36 1.37
N TRP A 256 -13.11 -8.96 2.59
CA TRP A 256 -14.35 -9.42 3.23
C TRP A 256 -15.43 -8.38 2.98
N TRP A 257 -15.99 -8.41 1.78
CA TRP A 257 -17.37 -8.01 1.55
C TRP A 257 -18.06 -9.18 0.85
N THR A 258 -18.51 -10.12 1.67
CA THR A 258 -19.70 -10.94 1.38
C THR A 258 -20.87 -10.30 2.09
#